data_AF-A0A9X8DRI6-F1
#
_entry.id   AF-A0A9X8DRI6-F1
#
_cell.length_a   1.000
_cell.length_b   1.000
_cell.length_c   1.000
_cell.angle_alpha   90.00
_cell.angle_beta   90.00
_cell.angle_gamma   90.00
#
_symmetry.space_group_name_H-M   'P 1'
#
loop_
_entity.id
_entity.type
_entity.pdbx_description
1 polymer ?
#
loop_
_entity_poly.entity_id
_entity_poly.type
_entity_poly.pdbx_seq_one_letter_code
_entity_poly.pdbx_strand_id
1 'polypeptide(L)'
;MAPLTRSRYTPAELHQAIQDVISGQSGRFVSGKSKIPYLTLMRKVRETKAGTLVPPQRRGPPPILPRDCESDLVAWITAMQQDGHPVDRHMILIKGNQLVRQLDPLGSVSGGWYKRFMQRHTQLTSRSAQVISHARNSVNDAAVQVLFDSVESIIAEHGIITSEFLELILYS
;
A
#
# COMPACT_ATOMS: atom_id res chain seq x y z
N MET A 1 -9.90 0.47 22.76
CA MET A 1 -8.76 0.85 23.62
C MET A 1 -7.74 1.57 22.75
N ALA A 2 -7.43 2.84 23.06
CA ALA A 2 -6.37 3.56 22.36
C ALA A 2 -4.99 2.95 22.68
N PRO A 3 -4.03 2.93 21.74
CA PRO A 3 -2.72 2.36 22.00
C PRO A 3 -2.00 3.14 23.11
N LEU A 4 -1.44 2.45 24.10
CA LEU A 4 -0.62 3.06 25.14
C LEU A 4 0.65 3.66 24.50
N THR A 5 0.74 4.99 24.47
CA THR A 5 1.90 5.69 23.93
C THR A 5 3.05 5.62 24.93
N ARG A 6 4.15 4.94 24.57
CA ARG A 6 5.42 4.97 25.34
C ARG A 6 6.02 6.38 25.46
N SER A 7 5.58 7.35 24.64
CA SER A 7 6.06 8.73 24.68
C SER A 7 5.21 9.58 25.62
N ARG A 8 5.86 10.42 26.43
CA ARG A 8 5.20 11.38 27.35
C ARG A 8 4.62 12.61 26.62
N TYR A 9 4.94 12.77 25.35
CA TYR A 9 4.56 13.89 24.51
C TYR A 9 4.28 13.42 23.07
N THR A 10 3.41 14.14 22.38
CA THR A 10 3.09 13.89 20.96
C THR A 10 4.09 14.56 20.02
N PRO A 11 4.20 14.13 18.75
CA PRO A 11 5.04 14.83 17.76
C PRO A 11 4.63 16.30 17.56
N ALA A 12 3.33 16.60 17.63
CA ALA A 12 2.82 17.96 17.50
C ALA A 12 3.22 18.84 18.70
N GLU A 13 3.10 18.32 19.92
CA GLU A 13 3.56 19.02 21.14
C GLU A 13 5.06 19.30 21.08
N LEU A 14 5.86 18.36 20.58
CA LEU A 14 7.30 18.56 20.40
C LEU A 14 7.58 19.63 19.35
N HIS A 15 6.86 19.63 18.23
CA HIS A 15 7.05 20.64 17.18
C HIS A 15 6.72 22.04 17.71
N GLN A 16 5.61 22.20 18.41
CA GLN A 16 5.24 23.49 19.01
C GLN A 16 6.29 23.96 20.02
N ALA A 17 6.74 23.07 20.91
CA ALA A 17 7.75 23.42 21.91
C ALA A 17 9.09 23.84 21.27
N ILE A 18 9.47 23.23 20.14
CA ILE A 18 10.66 23.65 19.38
C ILE A 18 10.45 25.07 18.82
N GLN A 19 9.29 25.36 18.23
CA GLN A 19 8.99 26.68 17.67
C GLN A 19 8.97 27.77 18.76
N ASP A 20 8.42 27.48 19.93
CA ASP A 20 8.40 28.41 21.07
C ASP A 20 9.83 28.79 21.52
N VAL A 21 10.76 27.85 21.52
CA VAL A 21 12.17 28.13 21.86
C VAL A 21 12.89 28.86 20.72
N ILE A 22 12.56 28.55 19.46
CA ILE A 22 13.13 29.24 18.30
C ILE A 22 12.63 30.70 18.24
N SER A 23 11.38 30.96 18.62
CA SER A 23 10.79 32.31 18.69
C SER A 23 11.28 33.14 19.89
N GLY A 24 12.16 32.59 20.73
CA GLY A 24 12.87 33.31 21.78
C GLY A 24 12.46 32.97 23.21
N GLN A 25 11.52 32.04 23.43
CA GLN A 25 11.20 31.62 24.79
C GLN A 25 12.34 30.82 25.44
N SER A 26 12.46 30.95 26.76
CA SER A 26 13.45 30.18 27.53
C SER A 26 13.17 28.68 27.45
N GLY A 27 14.17 27.90 27.02
CA GLY A 27 14.04 26.44 26.95
C GLY A 27 13.71 25.77 28.29
N ARG A 28 14.14 26.36 29.42
CA ARG A 28 13.75 25.87 30.76
C ARG A 28 12.27 26.12 31.05
N PHE A 29 11.76 27.29 30.66
CA PHE A 29 10.35 27.64 30.82
C PHE A 29 9.46 26.72 29.95
N VAL A 30 9.80 26.56 28.67
CA VAL A 30 9.07 25.67 27.75
C VAL A 30 9.12 24.21 28.20
N SER A 31 10.26 23.75 28.72
CA SER A 31 10.37 22.40 29.29
C SER A 31 9.53 22.21 30.55
N GLY A 32 9.42 23.22 31.42
CA GLY A 32 8.58 23.17 32.61
C GLY A 32 7.08 23.20 32.29
N LYS A 33 6.68 23.95 31.24
CA LYS A 33 5.30 24.02 30.75
C LYS A 33 4.87 22.76 29.99
N SER A 34 5.80 22.10 29.31
CA SER A 34 5.54 20.90 28.51
C SER A 34 5.87 19.62 29.28
N LYS A 35 5.43 18.46 28.77
CA LYS A 35 5.85 17.14 29.28
C LYS A 35 7.20 16.69 28.70
N ILE A 36 7.99 17.62 28.16
CA ILE A 36 9.21 17.33 27.40
C ILE A 36 10.44 17.67 28.25
N PRO A 37 11.34 16.69 28.52
CA PRO A 37 12.57 16.96 29.25
C PRO A 37 13.46 17.98 28.54
N TYR A 38 14.06 18.89 29.30
CA TYR A 38 14.89 19.99 28.80
C TYR A 38 15.97 19.54 27.80
N LEU A 39 16.69 18.46 28.11
CA LEU A 39 17.74 17.92 27.24
C LEU A 39 17.19 17.47 25.89
N THR A 40 16.01 16.83 25.88
CA THR A 40 15.34 16.39 24.64
C THR A 40 14.93 17.60 23.81
N LEU A 41 14.30 18.60 24.44
CA LEU A 41 13.87 19.82 23.78
C LEU A 41 15.04 20.56 23.14
N MET A 42 16.11 20.82 23.91
CA MET A 42 17.27 21.56 23.42
C MET A 42 18.05 20.78 22.35
N ARG A 43 18.13 19.45 22.45
CA ARG A 43 18.71 18.62 21.38
C ARG A 43 17.95 18.81 20.07
N LYS A 44 16.62 18.74 20.13
CA LYS A 44 15.76 18.90 18.95
C LYS A 44 15.80 20.31 18.38
N VAL A 45 15.86 21.34 19.22
CA VAL A 45 16.07 22.74 18.78
C VAL A 45 17.39 22.88 18.02
N ARG A 46 18.49 22.28 18.53
CA ARG A 46 19.79 22.30 17.84
C ARG A 46 19.74 21.56 16.49
N GLU A 47 19.16 20.36 16.45
CA GLU A 47 18.95 19.60 15.21
C GLU A 47 18.11 20.43 14.20
N THR A 48 17.08 21.14 14.67
CA THR A 48 16.24 21.99 13.82
C THR A 48 17.01 23.19 13.26
N LYS A 49 17.74 23.91 14.11
CA LYS A 49 18.57 25.07 13.68
C LYS A 49 19.68 24.68 12.71
N ALA A 50 20.23 23.48 12.86
CA ALA A 50 21.25 22.94 11.96
C ALA A 50 20.68 22.36 10.65
N GLY A 51 19.34 22.31 10.49
CA GLY A 51 18.70 21.64 9.34
C GLY A 51 18.88 20.12 9.33
N THR A 52 19.35 19.51 10.42
CA THR A 52 19.62 18.08 10.55
C THR A 52 18.51 17.32 11.25
N LEU A 53 17.28 17.87 11.26
CA LEU A 53 16.15 17.23 11.90
C LEU A 53 15.80 15.93 11.16
N VAL A 54 16.21 14.81 11.76
CA VAL A 54 15.87 13.49 11.23
C VAL A 54 14.43 13.15 11.64
N PRO A 55 13.56 12.75 10.70
CA PRO A 55 12.21 12.32 11.02
C PRO A 55 12.26 11.14 12.01
N PRO A 56 11.27 11.01 12.91
CA PRO A 56 11.24 9.91 13.86
C PRO A 56 11.36 8.55 13.16
N GLN A 57 12.50 7.88 13.34
CA GLN A 57 12.66 6.53 12.82
C GLN A 57 12.03 5.51 13.77
N ARG A 58 11.45 4.46 13.19
CA ARG A 58 10.93 3.32 13.95
C ARG A 58 12.08 2.68 14.72
N ARG A 59 11.86 2.46 16.02
CA ARG A 59 12.78 1.69 16.87
C ARG A 59 12.53 0.20 16.67
N GLY A 60 13.60 -0.59 16.58
CA GLY A 60 13.57 -2.05 16.49
C GLY A 60 14.23 -2.57 15.22
N PRO A 61 14.26 -3.91 15.03
CA PRO A 61 14.90 -4.54 13.88
C PRO A 61 14.30 -4.03 12.56
N PRO A 62 15.12 -3.92 11.50
CA PRO A 62 14.64 -3.59 10.17
C PRO A 62 13.60 -4.62 9.70
N PRO A 63 12.71 -4.24 8.77
CA PRO A 63 11.82 -5.21 8.13
C PRO A 63 12.62 -6.35 7.46
N ILE A 64 12.02 -7.54 7.40
CA ILE A 64 12.64 -8.73 6.78
C ILE A 64 12.94 -8.48 5.31
N LEU A 65 12.04 -7.78 4.61
CA LEU A 65 12.27 -7.36 3.23
C LEU A 65 12.86 -5.95 3.19
N PRO A 66 13.89 -5.72 2.33
CA PRO A 66 14.33 -4.37 1.99
C PRO A 66 13.17 -3.50 1.50
N ARG A 67 13.30 -2.18 1.67
CA ARG A 67 12.25 -1.22 1.28
C ARG A 67 11.94 -1.29 -0.21
N ASP A 68 12.95 -1.51 -1.04
CA ASP A 68 12.79 -1.58 -2.49
C ASP A 68 11.94 -2.82 -2.86
N CYS A 69 12.27 -3.98 -2.30
CA CYS A 69 11.48 -5.21 -2.47
C CYS A 69 10.03 -5.05 -1.95
N GLU A 70 9.83 -4.36 -0.81
CA GLU A 70 8.46 -4.06 -0.34
C GLU A 70 7.73 -3.12 -1.31
N SER A 71 8.43 -2.18 -1.95
CA SER A 71 7.83 -1.23 -2.90
C SER A 71 7.40 -1.92 -4.18
N ASP A 72 8.22 -2.83 -4.71
CA ASP A 72 7.86 -3.66 -5.87
C ASP A 72 6.65 -4.54 -5.56
N LEU A 73 6.59 -5.11 -4.36
CA LEU A 73 5.44 -5.90 -3.93
C LEU A 73 4.16 -5.06 -3.85
N VAL A 74 4.25 -3.80 -3.36
CA VAL A 74 3.13 -2.85 -3.35
C VAL A 74 2.69 -2.48 -4.76
N ALA A 75 3.63 -2.22 -5.67
CA ALA A 75 3.33 -1.91 -7.07
C ALA A 75 2.60 -3.07 -7.74
N TRP A 76 3.07 -4.30 -7.53
CA TRP A 76 2.42 -5.52 -8.02
C TRP A 76 1.00 -5.70 -7.45
N ILE A 77 0.80 -5.53 -6.14
CA ILE A 77 -0.54 -5.60 -5.52
C ILE A 77 -1.46 -4.53 -6.12
N THR A 78 -0.95 -3.32 -6.32
CA THR A 78 -1.72 -2.20 -6.87
C THR A 78 -2.14 -2.46 -8.32
N ALA A 79 -1.24 -2.97 -9.15
CA ALA A 79 -1.54 -3.35 -10.53
C ALA A 79 -2.62 -4.44 -10.59
N MET A 80 -2.46 -5.52 -9.82
CA MET A 80 -3.46 -6.59 -9.72
C MET A 80 -4.84 -6.07 -9.30
N GLN A 81 -4.90 -5.11 -8.38
CA GLN A 81 -6.15 -4.45 -7.99
C GLN A 81 -6.75 -3.58 -9.09
N GLN A 82 -5.92 -2.89 -9.89
CA GLN A 82 -6.37 -2.06 -11.01
C GLN A 82 -6.94 -2.92 -12.15
N ASP A 83 -6.37 -4.10 -12.36
CA ASP A 83 -6.79 -5.06 -13.38
C ASP A 83 -8.03 -5.88 -12.97
N GLY A 84 -8.65 -5.58 -11.82
CA GLY A 84 -9.85 -6.27 -11.34
C GLY A 84 -9.59 -7.61 -10.66
N HIS A 85 -8.33 -7.94 -10.38
CA HIS A 85 -7.90 -9.18 -9.73
C HIS A 85 -7.29 -8.91 -8.34
N PRO A 86 -8.11 -8.55 -7.33
CA PRO A 86 -7.59 -8.19 -6.01
C PRO A 86 -6.84 -9.36 -5.37
N VAL A 87 -5.62 -9.08 -4.90
CA VAL A 87 -4.74 -10.06 -4.25
C VAL A 87 -5.18 -10.28 -2.81
N ASP A 88 -5.38 -11.53 -2.42
CA ASP A 88 -5.74 -11.90 -1.05
C ASP A 88 -4.53 -12.01 -0.11
N ARG A 89 -4.79 -12.15 1.19
CA ARG A 89 -3.75 -12.29 2.22
C ARG A 89 -2.82 -13.46 1.94
N HIS A 90 -3.36 -14.58 1.46
CA HIS A 90 -2.60 -15.80 1.22
C HIS A 90 -1.58 -15.60 0.10
N MET A 91 -2.00 -15.01 -1.02
CA MET A 91 -1.13 -14.73 -2.15
C MET A 91 -0.03 -13.70 -1.78
N ILE A 92 -0.35 -12.68 -0.98
CA ILE A 92 0.66 -11.73 -0.47
C ILE A 92 1.72 -12.46 0.38
N LEU A 93 1.32 -13.43 1.20
CA LEU A 93 2.26 -14.24 1.98
C LEU A 93 3.11 -15.16 1.09
N ILE A 94 2.54 -15.75 0.03
CA ILE A 94 3.30 -16.54 -0.94
C ILE A 94 4.36 -15.66 -1.62
N LYS A 95 3.95 -14.52 -2.18
CA LYS A 95 4.86 -13.60 -2.86
C LYS A 95 5.92 -13.04 -1.92
N GLY A 96 5.55 -12.68 -0.70
CA GLY A 96 6.51 -12.26 0.33
C GLY A 96 7.53 -13.34 0.66
N ASN A 97 7.11 -14.61 0.78
CA ASN A 97 8.03 -15.73 1.01
C ASN A 97 8.93 -16.01 -0.20
N GLN A 98 8.41 -15.86 -1.43
CA GLN A 98 9.23 -15.96 -2.64
C GLN A 98 10.35 -14.92 -2.63
N LEU A 99 10.03 -13.66 -2.34
CA LEU A 99 11.01 -12.57 -2.28
C LEU A 99 12.02 -12.80 -1.15
N VAL A 100 11.59 -13.22 0.04
CA VAL A 100 12.51 -13.46 1.15
C VAL A 100 13.47 -14.61 0.85
N ARG A 101 12.99 -15.69 0.23
CA ARG A 101 13.84 -16.84 -0.14
C ARG A 101 14.90 -16.51 -1.18
N GLN A 102 14.70 -15.46 -1.98
CA GLN A 102 15.74 -14.95 -2.88
C GLN A 102 16.88 -14.24 -2.15
N LEU A 103 16.61 -13.68 -0.97
CA LEU A 103 17.60 -12.97 -0.14
C LEU A 103 18.25 -13.88 0.90
N ASP A 104 17.44 -14.76 1.50
CA ASP A 104 17.85 -15.73 2.52
C ASP A 104 17.07 -17.03 2.28
N PRO A 105 17.73 -18.11 1.82
CA PRO A 105 17.06 -19.39 1.55
C PRO A 105 16.30 -19.98 2.75
N LEU A 106 16.70 -19.65 3.98
CA LEU A 106 16.03 -20.10 5.22
C LEU A 106 14.99 -19.09 5.72
N GLY A 107 14.94 -17.91 5.11
CA GLY A 107 14.04 -16.83 5.49
C GLY A 107 12.58 -17.17 5.19
N SER A 108 11.69 -16.69 6.06
CA SER A 108 10.24 -16.85 5.90
C SER A 108 9.49 -15.66 6.49
N VAL A 109 8.38 -15.30 5.85
CA VAL A 109 7.45 -14.29 6.35
C VAL A 109 6.21 -14.95 6.94
N SER A 110 5.78 -14.46 8.10
CA SER A 110 4.62 -14.95 8.83
C SER A 110 3.43 -13.99 8.72
N GLY A 111 2.29 -14.38 9.30
CA GLY A 111 1.14 -13.49 9.45
C GLY A 111 1.45 -12.19 10.22
N GLY A 112 2.44 -12.22 11.12
CA GLY A 112 2.92 -11.02 11.82
C GLY A 112 3.65 -10.05 10.89
N TRP A 113 4.38 -10.56 9.90
CA TRP A 113 4.96 -9.73 8.84
C TRP A 113 3.87 -9.08 8.00
N TYR A 114 2.87 -9.85 7.54
CA TYR A 114 1.73 -9.32 6.77
C TYR A 114 1.03 -8.16 7.49
N LYS A 115 0.69 -8.33 8.78
CA LYS A 115 0.05 -7.27 9.57
C LYS A 115 0.88 -5.99 9.58
N ARG A 116 2.20 -6.11 9.77
CA ARG A 116 3.11 -4.96 9.80
C ARG A 116 3.35 -4.37 8.41
N PHE A 117 3.32 -5.18 7.36
CA PHE A 117 3.40 -4.75 5.97
C PHE A 117 2.19 -3.88 5.61
N MET A 118 0.97 -4.35 5.89
CA MET A 118 -0.25 -3.56 5.67
C MET A 118 -0.30 -2.27 6.49
N GLN A 119 0.23 -2.28 7.72
CA GLN A 119 0.36 -1.07 8.54
C GLN A 119 1.36 -0.05 7.99
N ARG A 120 2.43 -0.52 7.31
CA ARG A 120 3.39 0.37 6.63
C ARG A 120 2.80 0.95 5.35
N HIS A 121 1.99 0.17 4.65
CA HIS A 121 1.43 0.50 3.34
C HIS A 121 -0.08 0.71 3.44
N THR A 122 -0.49 1.78 4.13
CA THR A 122 -1.90 2.12 4.37
C THR A 122 -2.69 2.36 3.07
N GLN A 123 -2.01 2.72 1.98
CA GLN A 123 -2.59 2.80 0.64
C GLN A 123 -3.24 1.49 0.17
N LEU A 124 -2.78 0.34 0.68
CA LEU A 124 -3.36 -0.97 0.39
C LEU A 124 -4.60 -1.30 1.25
N THR A 125 -4.75 -0.64 2.41
CA THR A 125 -5.82 -0.94 3.39
C THR A 125 -7.09 -0.13 3.12
N SER A 126 -6.98 1.04 2.49
CA SER A 126 -8.10 1.99 2.34
C SER A 126 -9.20 1.54 1.35
N ARG A 127 -9.08 0.38 0.70
CA ARG A 127 -10.06 -0.10 -0.27
C ARG A 127 -10.93 -1.19 0.34
N SER A 128 -11.99 -0.78 1.05
CA SER A 128 -13.20 -1.60 1.02
C SER A 128 -13.67 -1.63 -0.43
N ALA A 129 -13.82 -2.83 -1.00
CA ALA A 129 -14.53 -2.97 -2.26
C ALA A 129 -15.87 -2.24 -2.10
N GLN A 130 -16.11 -1.22 -2.91
CA GLN A 130 -17.49 -0.89 -3.23
C GLN A 130 -18.01 -2.18 -3.86
N VAL A 131 -18.93 -2.86 -3.19
CA VAL A 131 -19.71 -3.93 -3.83
C VAL A 131 -20.37 -3.23 -5.01
N ILE A 132 -19.80 -3.42 -6.19
CA ILE A 132 -20.45 -3.03 -7.42
C ILE A 132 -21.68 -3.93 -7.44
N SER A 133 -22.85 -3.34 -7.23
CA SER A 133 -24.09 -4.09 -7.12
C SER A 133 -24.26 -4.97 -8.37
N HIS A 134 -24.88 -6.13 -8.19
CA HIS A 134 -25.20 -7.10 -9.24
C HIS A 134 -25.88 -6.46 -10.48
N ALA A 135 -26.49 -5.28 -10.32
CA ALA A 135 -27.09 -4.48 -11.38
C ALA A 135 -26.09 -3.91 -12.42
N ARG A 136 -24.78 -3.88 -12.16
CA ARG A 136 -23.76 -3.51 -13.17
C ARG A 136 -23.13 -4.72 -13.88
N ASN A 137 -23.18 -5.90 -13.26
CA ASN A 137 -22.82 -7.18 -13.87
C ASN A 137 -24.02 -7.90 -14.49
N SER A 138 -25.21 -7.30 -14.50
CA SER A 138 -26.32 -7.83 -15.28
C SER A 138 -25.93 -7.72 -16.74
N VAL A 139 -25.58 -8.85 -17.32
CA VAL A 139 -25.42 -9.00 -18.77
C VAL A 139 -26.73 -8.49 -19.40
N ASN A 140 -26.62 -7.36 -20.10
CA ASN A 140 -27.70 -6.80 -20.91
C ASN A 140 -27.54 -7.36 -22.33
N ASP A 141 -28.65 -7.70 -22.99
CA ASP A 141 -28.67 -8.13 -24.39
C ASP A 141 -27.86 -7.21 -25.32
N ALA A 142 -27.87 -5.90 -25.07
CA ALA A 142 -27.05 -4.95 -25.83
C ALA A 142 -25.54 -5.21 -25.68
N ALA A 143 -25.07 -5.62 -24.50
CA ALA A 143 -23.67 -5.94 -24.27
C ALA A 143 -23.27 -7.28 -24.91
N VAL A 144 -24.19 -8.25 -24.96
CA VAL A 144 -24.01 -9.51 -25.69
C VAL A 144 -23.92 -9.23 -27.19
N GLN A 145 -24.76 -8.35 -27.71
CA GLN A 145 -24.75 -7.97 -29.12
C GLN A 145 -23.43 -7.29 -29.52
N VAL A 146 -22.94 -6.35 -28.71
CA VAL A 146 -21.65 -5.69 -28.95
C VAL A 146 -20.48 -6.69 -28.98
N LEU A 147 -20.50 -7.70 -28.09
CA LEU A 147 -19.50 -8.76 -28.13
C LEU A 147 -19.61 -9.59 -29.41
N PHE A 148 -20.84 -9.95 -29.81
CA PHE A 148 -21.09 -10.71 -31.03
C PHE A 148 -20.59 -9.96 -32.27
N ASP A 149 -20.98 -8.68 -32.42
CA ASP A 149 -20.57 -7.84 -33.55
C ASP A 149 -19.04 -7.66 -33.59
N SER A 150 -18.39 -7.56 -32.42
CA SER A 150 -16.93 -7.47 -32.30
C SER A 150 -16.25 -8.77 -32.77
N VAL A 151 -16.77 -9.93 -32.36
CA VAL A 151 -16.26 -11.24 -32.80
C VAL A 151 -16.49 -11.42 -34.31
N GLU A 152 -17.65 -11.03 -34.83
CA GLU A 152 -17.97 -11.08 -36.26
C GLU A 152 -17.01 -10.19 -37.07
N SER A 153 -16.76 -8.97 -36.59
CA SER A 153 -15.77 -8.06 -37.19
C SER A 153 -14.37 -8.67 -37.21
N ILE A 154 -13.93 -9.29 -36.11
CA ILE A 154 -12.61 -9.93 -36.03
C ILE A 154 -12.52 -11.13 -36.98
N ILE A 155 -13.57 -11.95 -37.04
CA ILE A 155 -13.65 -13.11 -37.95
C ILE A 155 -13.59 -12.66 -39.41
N ALA A 156 -14.30 -11.58 -39.77
CA ALA A 156 -14.30 -11.02 -41.10
C ALA A 156 -12.94 -10.39 -41.46
N GLU A 157 -12.33 -9.64 -40.53
CA GLU A 157 -11.03 -8.97 -40.73
C GLU A 157 -9.89 -9.96 -40.88
N HIS A 158 -9.89 -11.04 -40.09
CA HIS A 158 -8.79 -12.01 -40.05
C HIS A 158 -9.05 -13.28 -40.88
N GLY A 159 -10.20 -13.35 -41.56
CA GLY A 159 -10.56 -14.50 -42.39
C GLY A 159 -10.55 -15.83 -41.63
N ILE A 160 -10.94 -15.83 -40.34
CA ILE A 160 -10.81 -16.98 -39.44
C ILE A 160 -11.81 -18.11 -39.78
N ILE A 161 -12.66 -17.90 -40.78
CA ILE A 161 -13.60 -18.93 -41.25
C ILE A 161 -12.80 -19.97 -42.06
N THR A 162 -12.44 -21.08 -41.41
CA THR A 162 -12.09 -22.32 -42.10
C THR A 162 -13.30 -22.77 -42.93
N SER A 163 -13.06 -23.17 -44.18
CA SER A 163 -14.06 -23.60 -45.16
C SER A 163 -14.99 -24.73 -44.68
N GLU A 164 -14.66 -25.42 -43.59
CA GLU A 164 -15.48 -26.48 -43.00
C GLU A 164 -16.76 -25.99 -42.30
N PHE A 165 -16.83 -24.73 -41.85
CA PHE A 165 -18.00 -24.22 -41.13
C PHE A 165 -19.16 -23.79 -42.06
N LEU A 166 -18.84 -23.43 -43.31
CA LEU A 166 -19.85 -23.05 -44.31
C LEU A 166 -20.58 -24.28 -44.89
N GLU A 167 -19.96 -25.45 -44.94
CA GLU A 167 -20.62 -26.68 -45.38
C GLU A 167 -21.71 -27.14 -44.41
N LEU A 168 -21.56 -26.87 -43.10
CA LEU A 168 -22.54 -27.30 -42.10
C LEU A 168 -23.81 -26.42 -42.10
N ILE A 169 -23.71 -25.16 -42.54
CA ILE A 169 -24.83 -24.20 -42.53
C ILE A 169 -25.58 -24.21 -43.87
N LEU A 170 -24.93 -24.58 -44.98
CA LEU A 170 -25.58 -24.66 -46.30
C LEU A 170 -26.22 -26.03 -46.61
N TYR A 171 -26.04 -27.05 -45.75
CA TYR A 171 -26.62 -28.40 -45.90
C TYR A 171 -27.57 -28.84 -44.77
N SER A 172 -28.07 -27.91 -43.95
CA SER A 172 -29.22 -28.11 -43.05
C SER A 172 -30.38 -27.20 -43.41
#